data_AF-A0A926W3W7-F1
#
_entry.id   AF-A0A926W3W7-F1
#
_cell.length_a   1.000
_cell.length_b   1.000
_cell.length_c   1.000
_cell.angle_alpha   90.00
_cell.angle_beta   90.00
_cell.angle_gamma   90.00
#
_symmetry.space_group_name_H-M   'P 1'
#
loop_
_entity.id
_entity.type
_entity.pdbx_description
1 polymer ?
#
loop_
_entity_poly.entity_id
_entity_poly.type
_entity_poly.pdbx_seq_one_letter_code
_entity_poly.pdbx_strand_id
1 'polypeptide(L)'
;MTTMPEDTQQTTDAPVTLAQLTQLLTGFKQEVLNEVNTANAGAVASMKKSLQKTLEQQQPPAQVQPEVESSAEDGNSQKLTLKALQTQLAQMQAERDQERKDAFIAKRGSALTQAIAASGALNQKALYKLLQVEYGDAVKEEQGAWFVARSEDEVVPLEKAVAAYLATDEGHFFLPPSGVQGSGSTETKGAPTTGKPEYSSRLEKMTAELKSGEAKIAF
;
A
#
# COMPACT_ATOMS: atom_id res chain seq x y z
N MET A 1 -9.80 38.12 52.63
CA MET A 1 -9.46 37.73 51.25
C MET A 1 -8.64 36.46 51.35
N THR A 2 -9.29 35.32 51.15
CA THR A 2 -8.71 33.98 51.32
C THR A 2 -8.34 33.47 49.94
N THR A 3 -7.05 33.34 49.67
CA THR A 3 -6.55 32.72 48.42
C THR A 3 -6.65 31.21 48.54
N MET A 4 -7.40 30.60 47.63
CA MET A 4 -7.51 29.14 47.48
C MET A 4 -6.25 28.56 46.83
N PRO A 5 -5.82 27.34 47.20
CA PRO A 5 -4.82 26.61 46.45
C PRO A 5 -5.41 26.00 45.17
N GLU A 6 -4.68 26.19 44.09
CA GLU A 6 -4.94 25.72 42.73
C GLU A 6 -4.63 24.22 42.66
N ASP A 7 -5.67 23.41 42.47
CA ASP A 7 -5.58 21.95 42.31
C ASP A 7 -5.37 21.65 40.82
N THR A 8 -4.14 21.83 40.32
CA THR A 8 -3.76 21.42 38.96
C THR A 8 -3.44 19.93 38.96
N GLN A 9 -4.37 19.14 38.44
CA GLN A 9 -4.19 17.71 38.20
C GLN A 9 -2.95 17.47 37.32
N GLN A 10 -1.91 16.92 37.94
CA GLN A 10 -0.71 16.45 37.29
C GLN A 10 -1.04 15.11 36.61
N THR A 11 -1.33 15.14 35.31
CA THR A 11 -1.35 13.93 34.46
C THR A 11 0.06 13.33 34.46
N THR A 12 0.27 12.30 35.26
CA THR A 12 1.52 11.53 35.27
C THR A 12 1.55 10.61 34.04
N ASP A 13 2.05 11.13 32.92
CA ASP A 13 2.61 10.31 31.85
C ASP A 13 3.94 9.72 32.37
N ALA A 14 3.83 8.63 33.12
CA ALA A 14 5.00 7.86 33.51
C ALA A 14 5.59 7.19 32.25
N PRO A 15 6.90 7.36 31.97
CA PRO A 15 7.51 6.72 30.81
C PRO A 15 7.43 5.21 30.97
N VAL A 16 6.91 4.52 29.95
CA VAL A 16 6.91 3.05 29.89
C VAL A 16 8.34 2.57 30.07
N THR A 17 8.61 1.93 31.19
CA THR A 17 9.95 1.48 31.54
C THR A 17 10.33 0.26 30.70
N LEU A 18 11.62 0.09 30.43
CA LEU A 18 12.16 -1.11 29.77
C LEU A 18 11.72 -2.41 30.48
N ALA A 19 11.54 -2.36 31.80
CA ALA A 19 10.99 -3.45 32.60
C ALA A 19 9.52 -3.78 32.24
N GLN A 20 8.66 -2.77 32.11
CA GLN A 20 7.26 -2.96 31.68
C GLN A 20 7.17 -3.51 30.25
N LEU A 21 8.03 -3.05 29.34
CA LEU A 21 8.08 -3.56 27.97
C LEU A 21 8.54 -5.03 27.92
N THR A 22 9.54 -5.39 28.73
CA THR A 22 10.02 -6.77 28.83
C THR A 22 8.95 -7.70 29.41
N GLN A 23 8.17 -7.22 30.38
CA GLN A 23 7.08 -7.96 30.99
C GLN A 23 5.90 -8.16 30.02
N LEU A 24 5.55 -7.14 29.23
CA LEU A 24 4.56 -7.23 28.15
C LEU A 24 4.99 -8.23 27.07
N LEU A 25 6.24 -8.17 26.61
CA LEU A 25 6.79 -9.11 25.62
C LEU A 25 6.81 -10.55 26.14
N THR A 26 7.12 -10.74 27.42
CA THR A 26 7.14 -12.07 28.04
C THR A 26 5.73 -12.65 28.18
N GLY A 27 4.76 -11.81 28.60
CA GLY A 27 3.34 -12.20 28.66
C GLY A 27 2.78 -12.56 27.29
N PHE A 28 3.02 -11.71 26.28
CA PHE A 28 2.61 -11.97 24.90
C PHE A 28 3.22 -13.26 24.34
N LYS A 29 4.51 -13.51 24.62
CA LYS A 29 5.17 -14.75 24.19
C LYS A 29 4.56 -15.99 24.84
N GLN A 30 4.18 -15.92 26.12
CA GLN A 30 3.52 -17.02 26.81
C GLN A 30 2.10 -17.25 26.28
N GLU A 31 1.36 -16.19 25.97
CA GLU A 31 0.04 -16.27 25.36
C GLU A 31 0.09 -16.93 23.99
N VAL A 32 1.01 -16.49 23.12
CA VAL A 32 1.24 -17.12 21.80
C VAL A 32 1.65 -18.58 21.94
N LEU A 33 2.54 -18.92 22.87
CA LEU A 33 2.92 -20.32 23.10
C LEU A 33 1.76 -21.17 23.60
N ASN A 34 0.90 -20.62 24.45
CA ASN A 34 -0.30 -21.31 24.94
C ASN A 34 -1.33 -21.48 23.84
N GLU A 35 -1.53 -20.49 22.98
CA GLU A 35 -2.45 -20.55 21.85
C GLU A 35 -1.96 -21.56 20.80
N VAL A 36 -0.66 -21.57 20.48
CA VAL A 36 -0.04 -22.57 19.59
C VAL A 36 -0.15 -23.98 20.18
N ASN A 37 0.10 -24.14 21.48
CA ASN A 37 -0.06 -25.45 22.14
C ASN A 37 -1.51 -25.92 22.15
N THR A 38 -2.47 -25.02 22.39
CA THR A 38 -3.90 -25.32 22.39
C THR A 38 -4.38 -25.66 20.99
N ALA A 39 -3.96 -24.91 19.98
CA ALA A 39 -4.25 -25.17 18.58
C ALA A 39 -3.65 -26.52 18.12
N ASN A 40 -2.41 -26.81 18.50
CA ASN A 40 -1.78 -28.09 18.20
C ASN A 40 -2.47 -29.26 18.92
N ALA A 41 -2.86 -29.10 20.19
CA ALA A 41 -3.60 -30.11 20.93
C ALA A 41 -4.99 -30.35 20.32
N GLY A 42 -5.69 -29.28 19.90
CA GLY A 42 -6.97 -29.34 19.22
C GLY A 42 -6.88 -30.02 17.84
N ALA A 43 -5.83 -29.72 17.07
CA ALA A 43 -5.56 -30.35 15.78
C ALA A 43 -5.20 -31.83 15.92
N VAL A 44 -4.41 -32.21 16.93
CA VAL A 44 -4.07 -33.61 17.20
C VAL A 44 -5.30 -34.38 17.70
N ALA A 45 -6.14 -33.77 18.55
CA ALA A 45 -7.38 -34.38 19.01
C ALA A 45 -8.40 -34.56 17.87
N SER A 46 -8.53 -33.59 16.97
CA SER A 46 -9.41 -33.69 15.80
C SER A 46 -8.91 -34.74 14.81
N MET A 47 -7.60 -34.80 14.56
CA MET A 47 -6.99 -35.87 13.74
C MET A 47 -7.15 -37.25 14.37
N LYS A 48 -6.95 -37.39 15.69
CA LYS A 48 -7.13 -38.67 16.39
C LYS A 48 -8.59 -39.12 16.35
N LYS A 49 -9.54 -38.19 16.52
CA LYS A 49 -10.98 -38.47 16.45
C LYS A 49 -11.43 -38.80 15.03
N SER A 50 -10.90 -38.13 14.01
CA SER A 50 -11.19 -38.49 12.62
C SER A 50 -10.59 -39.85 12.25
N LEU A 51 -9.34 -40.14 12.63
CA LEU A 51 -8.71 -41.44 12.43
C LEU A 51 -9.46 -42.57 13.14
N GLN A 52 -9.86 -42.35 14.39
CA GLN A 52 -10.59 -43.35 15.16
C GLN A 52 -11.99 -43.60 14.59
N LYS A 53 -12.69 -42.55 14.17
CA LYS A 53 -14.00 -42.67 13.51
C LYS A 53 -13.90 -43.38 12.14
N THR A 54 -12.81 -43.19 11.40
CA THR A 54 -12.54 -43.90 10.16
C THR A 54 -12.17 -45.37 10.40
N LEU A 55 -11.44 -45.68 11.48
CA LEU A 55 -11.13 -47.06 11.87
C LEU A 55 -12.37 -47.81 12.37
N GLU A 56 -13.22 -47.16 13.18
CA GLU A 56 -14.47 -47.74 13.69
C GLU A 56 -15.52 -47.92 12.58
N GLN A 57 -15.51 -47.10 11.53
CA GLN A 57 -16.33 -47.31 10.33
C GLN A 57 -15.82 -48.43 9.41
N GLN A 58 -14.60 -48.94 9.61
CA GLN A 58 -14.03 -50.09 8.88
C GLN A 58 -14.14 -51.41 9.63
N GLN A 59 -14.74 -51.45 10.82
CA GLN A 59 -14.96 -52.69 11.57
C GLN A 59 -16.38 -53.23 11.29
N PRO A 60 -16.56 -54.36 10.57
CA PRO A 60 -17.88 -54.95 10.38
C PRO A 60 -18.40 -55.51 11.71
N PRO A 61 -19.72 -55.49 11.98
CA PRO A 61 -20.28 -56.06 13.19
C PRO A 61 -20.05 -57.57 13.22
N ALA A 62 -19.58 -58.07 14.36
CA ALA A 62 -19.37 -59.49 14.61
C ALA A 62 -20.68 -60.28 14.47
N GLN A 63 -20.76 -61.15 13.46
CA GLN A 63 -21.62 -62.33 13.46
C GLN A 63 -20.84 -63.53 12.90
N VAL A 64 -20.54 -64.47 13.82
CA VAL A 64 -20.45 -65.95 13.70
C VAL A 64 -19.81 -66.59 12.44
N GLN A 65 -18.75 -67.39 12.68
CA GLN A 65 -18.04 -68.36 11.79
C GLN A 65 -18.97 -69.30 10.99
N PRO A 66 -18.55 -69.97 9.86
CA PRO A 66 -17.23 -70.60 9.66
C PRO A 66 -16.54 -70.45 8.29
N GLU A 67 -15.27 -70.89 8.28
CA GLU A 67 -14.31 -71.09 7.18
C GLU A 67 -14.84 -71.00 5.75
N VAL A 68 -14.33 -70.03 4.97
CA VAL A 68 -14.02 -70.22 3.54
C VAL A 68 -12.74 -69.44 3.20
N GLU A 69 -11.91 -70.11 2.42
CA GLU A 69 -10.61 -69.75 1.90
C GLU A 69 -10.53 -68.38 1.19
N SER A 70 -9.30 -67.85 1.24
CA SER A 70 -8.59 -67.24 0.12
C SER A 70 -9.19 -65.97 -0.53
N SER A 71 -8.59 -64.85 -0.16
CA SER A 71 -7.74 -64.06 -1.07
C SER A 71 -8.36 -63.72 -2.44
N ALA A 72 -8.99 -62.54 -2.53
CA ALA A 72 -8.80 -61.57 -3.63
C ALA A 72 -9.89 -60.49 -3.58
N GLU A 73 -9.74 -59.41 -2.80
CA GLU A 73 -10.43 -58.15 -3.11
C GLU A 73 -9.89 -56.86 -2.44
N ASP A 74 -8.75 -56.90 -1.75
CA ASP A 74 -8.19 -55.69 -1.09
C ASP A 74 -7.42 -54.75 -2.02
N GLY A 75 -7.24 -55.11 -3.29
CA GLY A 75 -6.43 -54.33 -4.23
C GLY A 75 -7.11 -53.06 -4.73
N ASN A 76 -8.44 -52.97 -4.74
CA ASN A 76 -9.15 -51.86 -5.39
C ASN A 76 -9.55 -50.76 -4.40
N SER A 77 -10.02 -51.13 -3.21
CA SER A 77 -10.35 -50.20 -2.12
C SER A 77 -9.11 -49.44 -1.62
N GLN A 78 -7.97 -50.12 -1.46
CA GLN A 78 -6.69 -49.49 -1.10
C GLN A 78 -6.12 -48.59 -2.20
N LYS A 79 -6.33 -48.93 -3.48
CA LYS A 79 -5.93 -48.07 -4.61
C LYS A 79 -6.82 -46.83 -4.73
N LEU A 80 -8.12 -46.95 -4.41
CA LEU A 80 -9.05 -45.83 -4.35
C LEU A 80 -8.71 -44.87 -3.19
N THR A 81 -8.33 -45.38 -2.02
CA THR A 81 -7.88 -44.54 -0.90
C THR A 81 -6.52 -43.90 -1.18
N LEU A 82 -5.58 -44.59 -1.83
CA LEU A 82 -4.32 -43.98 -2.26
C LEU A 82 -4.51 -42.89 -3.32
N LYS A 83 -5.40 -43.10 -4.30
CA LYS A 83 -5.76 -42.05 -5.28
C LYS A 83 -6.48 -40.86 -4.61
N ALA A 84 -7.33 -41.12 -3.62
CA ALA A 84 -7.99 -40.06 -2.85
C ALA A 84 -6.97 -39.24 -2.04
N LEU A 85 -6.02 -39.90 -1.37
CA LEU A 85 -4.92 -39.24 -0.64
C LEU A 85 -4.00 -38.44 -1.58
N GLN A 86 -3.67 -38.98 -2.75
CA GLN A 86 -2.87 -38.28 -3.75
C GLN A 86 -3.59 -37.03 -4.28
N THR A 87 -4.90 -37.14 -4.54
CA THR A 87 -5.74 -36.00 -4.95
C THR A 87 -5.81 -34.95 -3.85
N GLN A 88 -5.99 -35.37 -2.60
CA GLN A 88 -6.04 -34.46 -1.45
C GLN A 88 -4.70 -33.72 -1.25
N LEU A 89 -3.57 -34.41 -1.40
CA LEU A 89 -2.24 -33.79 -1.35
C LEU A 89 -2.05 -32.77 -2.48
N ALA A 90 -2.43 -33.12 -3.71
CA ALA A 90 -2.35 -32.21 -4.85
C ALA A 90 -3.24 -30.98 -4.65
N GLN A 91 -4.44 -31.16 -4.10
CA GLN A 91 -5.37 -30.07 -3.82
C GLN A 91 -4.85 -29.15 -2.71
N MET A 92 -4.31 -29.70 -1.63
CA MET A 92 -3.68 -28.90 -0.57
C MET A 92 -2.44 -28.14 -1.06
N GLN A 93 -1.64 -28.74 -1.95
CA GLN A 93 -0.50 -28.04 -2.56
C GLN A 93 -0.98 -26.88 -3.43
N ALA A 94 -1.98 -27.11 -4.28
CA ALA A 94 -2.56 -26.07 -5.12
C ALA A 94 -3.14 -24.91 -4.30
N GLU A 95 -3.83 -25.22 -3.20
CA GLU A 95 -4.39 -24.21 -2.28
C GLU A 95 -3.28 -23.36 -1.64
N ARG A 96 -2.19 -24.00 -1.17
CA ARG A 96 -1.04 -23.26 -0.61
C ARG A 96 -0.31 -22.41 -1.64
N ASP A 97 -0.16 -22.90 -2.86
CA ASP A 97 0.47 -22.12 -3.92
C ASP A 97 -0.38 -20.93 -4.32
N GLN A 98 -1.71 -21.08 -4.31
CA GLN A 98 -2.64 -19.99 -4.53
C GLN A 98 -2.57 -18.96 -3.39
N GLU A 99 -2.64 -19.40 -2.13
CA GLU A 99 -2.52 -18.53 -0.97
C GLU A 99 -1.20 -17.76 -0.96
N ARG A 100 -0.09 -18.41 -1.33
CA ARG A 100 1.22 -17.75 -1.46
C ARG A 100 1.23 -16.69 -2.54
N LYS A 101 0.61 -16.95 -3.69
CA LYS A 101 0.49 -15.95 -4.77
C LYS A 101 -0.36 -14.76 -4.32
N ASP A 102 -1.48 -15.02 -3.66
CA ASP A 102 -2.38 -13.96 -3.19
C ASP A 102 -1.71 -13.12 -2.09
N ALA A 103 -1.01 -13.75 -1.16
CA ALA A 103 -0.20 -13.07 -0.16
C ALA A 103 0.92 -12.22 -0.79
N PHE A 104 1.59 -12.74 -1.83
CA PHE A 104 2.61 -11.99 -2.56
C PHE A 104 2.01 -10.78 -3.28
N ILE A 105 0.88 -10.94 -3.96
CA ILE A 105 0.17 -9.85 -4.64
C ILE A 105 -0.25 -8.77 -3.64
N ALA A 106 -0.78 -9.16 -2.48
CA ALA A 106 -1.17 -8.24 -1.42
C ALA A 106 0.04 -7.47 -0.85
N LYS A 107 1.14 -8.17 -0.56
CA LYS A 107 2.38 -7.54 -0.09
C LYS A 107 2.95 -6.57 -1.12
N ARG A 108 3.01 -6.97 -2.40
CA ARG A 108 3.44 -6.12 -3.51
C ARG A 108 2.58 -4.85 -3.61
N GLY A 109 1.26 -5.00 -3.52
CA GLY A 109 0.33 -3.87 -3.53
C GLY A 109 0.56 -2.91 -2.35
N SER A 110 0.83 -3.45 -1.16
CA SER A 110 1.18 -2.66 0.02
C SER A 110 2.49 -1.89 -0.18
N ALA A 111 3.53 -2.54 -0.68
CA ALA A 111 4.83 -1.92 -0.94
C ALA A 111 4.74 -0.78 -1.97
N LEU A 112 4.04 -1.01 -3.08
CA LEU A 112 3.77 0.02 -4.08
C LEU A 112 3.01 1.21 -3.49
N THR A 113 1.98 0.95 -2.68
CA THR A 113 1.19 2.01 -2.03
C THR A 113 2.05 2.83 -1.08
N GLN A 114 2.94 2.18 -0.30
CA GLN A 114 3.86 2.86 0.61
C GLN A 114 4.88 3.72 -0.14
N ALA A 115 5.48 3.18 -1.21
CA ALA A 115 6.43 3.92 -2.05
C ALA A 115 5.80 5.16 -2.70
N ILE A 116 4.56 5.05 -3.19
CA ILE A 116 3.77 6.16 -3.74
C ILE A 116 3.39 7.18 -2.67
N ALA A 117 3.00 6.73 -1.48
CA ALA A 117 2.65 7.63 -0.38
C ALA A 117 3.87 8.47 0.04
N ALA A 118 5.07 7.87 0.05
CA ALA A 118 6.32 8.55 0.35
C ALA A 118 6.75 9.54 -0.75
N SER A 119 6.25 9.42 -1.97
CA SER A 119 6.67 10.23 -3.11
C SER A 119 6.00 11.61 -3.21
N GLY A 120 4.97 11.87 -2.39
CA GLY A 120 4.24 13.14 -2.40
C GLY A 120 3.34 13.35 -3.63
N ALA A 121 2.96 12.28 -4.32
CA ALA A 121 2.08 12.37 -5.49
C ALA A 121 0.65 12.84 -5.12
N LEU A 122 0.07 13.71 -5.95
CA LEU A 122 -1.30 14.25 -5.80
C LEU A 122 -2.37 13.16 -5.97
N ASN A 123 -2.25 12.33 -7.02
CA ASN A 123 -3.22 11.29 -7.35
C ASN A 123 -2.60 9.89 -7.21
N GLN A 124 -2.42 9.47 -5.96
CA GLN A 124 -1.80 8.19 -5.60
C GLN A 124 -2.52 6.98 -6.21
N LYS A 125 -3.85 7.03 -6.31
CA LYS A 125 -4.66 5.92 -6.86
C LYS A 125 -4.44 5.72 -8.35
N ALA A 126 -4.34 6.82 -9.11
CA ALA A 126 -4.06 6.74 -10.55
C ALA A 126 -2.61 6.29 -10.80
N LEU A 127 -1.65 6.86 -10.04
CA LEU A 127 -0.24 6.45 -10.11
C LEU A 127 -0.06 4.97 -9.76
N TYR A 128 -0.76 4.47 -8.73
CA TYR A 128 -0.73 3.06 -8.36
C TYR A 128 -1.17 2.14 -9.50
N LYS A 129 -2.28 2.46 -10.16
CA LYS A 129 -2.78 1.67 -11.30
C LYS A 129 -1.77 1.66 -12.45
N LEU A 130 -1.15 2.80 -12.73
CA LEU A 130 -0.17 2.90 -13.80
C LEU A 130 1.10 2.11 -13.48
N LEU A 131 1.64 2.24 -12.26
CA LEU A 131 2.80 1.48 -11.82
C LEU A 131 2.52 -0.03 -11.71
N GLN A 132 1.28 -0.43 -11.43
CA GLN A 132 0.88 -1.84 -11.52
C GLN A 132 0.97 -2.37 -12.95
N VAL A 133 0.62 -1.57 -13.95
CA VAL A 133 0.70 -1.97 -15.36
C VAL A 133 2.15 -1.99 -15.83
N GLU A 134 2.95 -1.01 -15.42
CA GLU A 134 4.33 -0.85 -15.91
C GLU A 134 5.33 -1.77 -15.19
N TYR A 135 5.21 -1.89 -13.86
CA TYR A 135 6.17 -2.62 -13.02
C TYR A 135 5.58 -3.86 -12.36
N GLY A 136 4.28 -4.14 -12.49
CA GLY A 136 3.60 -5.19 -11.73
C GLY A 136 4.35 -6.53 -11.69
N ASP A 137 4.75 -7.03 -12.85
CA ASP A 137 5.43 -8.33 -12.97
C ASP A 137 6.95 -8.25 -12.74
N ALA A 138 7.52 -7.04 -12.80
CA ALA A 138 8.93 -6.76 -12.60
C ALA A 138 9.30 -6.56 -11.12
N VAL A 139 8.31 -6.37 -10.24
CA VAL A 139 8.51 -6.14 -8.81
C VAL A 139 8.83 -7.46 -8.10
N LYS A 140 9.99 -7.51 -7.45
CA LYS A 140 10.49 -8.66 -6.68
C LYS A 140 10.81 -8.25 -5.24
N GLU A 141 10.64 -9.19 -4.31
CA GLU A 141 11.02 -9.04 -2.91
C GLU A 141 12.31 -9.84 -2.67
N GLU A 142 13.38 -9.17 -2.24
CA GLU A 142 14.64 -9.81 -1.83
C GLU A 142 15.03 -9.32 -0.43
N GLN A 143 15.22 -10.26 0.50
CA GLN A 143 15.64 -9.98 1.88
C GLN A 143 14.76 -8.93 2.61
N GLY A 144 13.47 -8.85 2.25
CA GLY A 144 12.52 -7.89 2.84
C GLY A 144 12.55 -6.49 2.23
N ALA A 145 13.36 -6.26 1.19
CA ALA A 145 13.34 -5.04 0.38
C ALA A 145 12.69 -5.31 -0.99
N TRP A 146 12.02 -4.29 -1.53
CA TRP A 146 11.33 -4.37 -2.81
C TRP A 146 12.14 -3.73 -3.92
N PHE A 147 12.24 -4.43 -5.04
CA PHE A 147 13.01 -4.01 -6.19
C PHE A 147 12.20 -4.15 -7.48
N VAL A 148 12.55 -3.35 -8.48
CA VAL A 148 12.03 -3.42 -9.84
C VAL A 148 13.16 -3.87 -10.76
N ALA A 149 12.99 -5.00 -11.43
CA ALA A 149 13.90 -5.45 -12.47
C ALA A 149 13.52 -4.77 -13.80
N ARG A 150 14.29 -3.76 -14.21
CA ARG A 150 14.06 -3.04 -15.48
C ARG A 150 14.62 -3.80 -16.68
N SER A 151 15.68 -4.56 -16.47
CA SER A 151 16.33 -5.44 -17.44
C SER A 151 16.98 -6.62 -16.71
N GLU A 152 17.57 -7.59 -17.43
CA GLU A 152 18.21 -8.76 -16.81
C GLU A 152 19.35 -8.39 -15.85
N ASP A 153 20.02 -7.25 -16.08
CA ASP A 153 21.17 -6.80 -15.29
C ASP A 153 20.87 -5.55 -14.41
N GLU A 154 19.69 -4.93 -14.56
CA GLU A 154 19.35 -3.70 -13.84
C GLU A 154 18.20 -3.92 -12.84
N VAL A 155 18.58 -3.92 -11.56
CA VAL A 155 17.67 -4.01 -10.43
C VAL A 155 17.73 -2.70 -9.66
N VAL A 156 16.58 -2.04 -9.51
CA VAL A 156 16.48 -0.74 -8.86
C VAL A 156 15.54 -0.85 -7.65
N PRO A 157 15.88 -0.26 -6.49
CA PRO A 157 14.95 -0.18 -5.36
C PRO A 157 13.62 0.44 -5.77
N LEU A 158 12.51 -0.10 -5.24
CA LEU A 158 11.17 0.32 -5.65
C LEU A 158 10.96 1.83 -5.50
N GLU A 159 11.43 2.41 -4.41
CA GLU A 159 11.32 3.86 -4.13
C GLU A 159 12.07 4.68 -5.18
N LYS A 160 13.25 4.21 -5.60
CA LYS A 160 14.03 4.86 -6.65
C LYS A 160 13.36 4.71 -8.01
N ALA A 161 12.73 3.58 -8.29
CA ALA A 161 11.99 3.37 -9.54
C ALA A 161 10.77 4.31 -9.61
N VAL A 162 10.02 4.47 -8.51
CA VAL A 162 8.90 5.41 -8.41
C VAL A 162 9.37 6.86 -8.56
N ALA A 163 10.45 7.24 -7.87
CA ALA A 163 11.02 8.59 -7.99
C ALA A 163 11.53 8.88 -9.42
N ALA A 164 12.19 7.90 -10.06
CA ALA A 164 12.65 8.02 -11.44
C ALA A 164 11.48 8.16 -12.42
N TYR A 165 10.38 7.42 -12.20
CA TYR A 165 9.16 7.60 -12.99
C TYR A 165 8.58 9.01 -12.81
N LEU A 166 8.50 9.52 -11.58
CA LEU A 166 7.96 10.86 -11.29
C LEU A 166 8.80 12.01 -11.88
N ALA A 167 10.06 11.75 -12.21
CA ALA A 167 10.94 12.69 -12.91
C ALA A 167 10.80 12.66 -14.44
N THR A 168 9.96 11.77 -14.98
CA THR A 168 9.64 11.74 -16.42
C THR A 168 8.54 12.77 -16.75
N ASP A 169 8.41 13.09 -18.04
CA ASP A 169 7.34 13.99 -18.53
C ASP A 169 5.94 13.49 -18.13
N GLU A 170 5.72 12.18 -18.14
CA GLU A 170 4.45 11.55 -17.73
C GLU A 170 4.27 11.53 -16.20
N GLY A 171 5.38 11.43 -15.47
CA GLY A 171 5.41 11.45 -14.00
C GLY A 171 5.11 12.82 -13.40
N HIS A 172 5.50 13.89 -14.07
CA HIS A 172 5.29 15.26 -13.60
C HIS A 172 3.81 15.63 -13.42
N PHE A 173 2.89 15.00 -14.16
CA PHE A 173 1.44 15.18 -13.97
C PHE A 173 0.93 14.76 -12.59
N PHE A 174 1.65 13.86 -11.91
CA PHE A 174 1.28 13.37 -10.59
C PHE A 174 1.91 14.18 -9.46
N LEU A 175 2.86 15.07 -9.76
CA LEU A 175 3.50 15.93 -8.78
C LEU A 175 2.74 17.25 -8.65
N PRO A 176 2.76 17.88 -7.47
CA PRO A 176 2.29 19.24 -7.35
C PRO A 176 3.09 20.15 -8.28
N PRO A 177 2.44 21.11 -8.96
CA PRO A 177 3.15 22.05 -9.81
C PRO A 177 4.13 22.83 -8.92
N SER A 178 5.42 22.67 -9.20
CA SER A 178 6.51 23.36 -8.49
C SER A 178 7.06 24.46 -9.39
N GLY A 179 7.42 25.60 -8.81
CA GLY A 179 7.99 26.71 -9.59
C GLY A 179 7.00 27.55 -10.40
N VAL A 180 5.69 27.25 -10.35
CA VAL A 180 4.67 28.27 -10.64
C VAL A 180 4.63 29.24 -9.46
N GLN A 181 5.59 30.16 -9.46
CA GLN A 181 5.39 31.44 -8.82
C GLN A 181 4.15 31.99 -9.51
N GLY A 182 3.00 31.83 -8.85
CA GLY A 182 1.77 32.41 -9.34
C GLY A 182 2.13 33.83 -9.71
N SER A 183 1.92 34.21 -10.97
CA SER A 183 1.52 35.57 -11.22
C SER A 183 0.29 35.71 -10.33
N GLY A 184 0.52 36.13 -9.09
CA GLY A 184 -0.50 36.74 -8.31
C GLY A 184 -1.01 37.80 -9.27
N SER A 185 -2.21 37.56 -9.79
CA SER A 185 -3.19 38.62 -9.77
C SER A 185 -3.13 39.15 -8.34
N THR A 186 -2.21 40.07 -8.09
CA THR A 186 -2.56 41.22 -7.28
C THR A 186 -3.85 41.66 -7.92
N GLU A 187 -4.97 41.33 -7.28
CA GLU A 187 -6.18 42.09 -7.48
C GLU A 187 -5.71 43.53 -7.54
N THR A 188 -5.92 44.15 -8.70
CA THR A 188 -5.69 45.57 -8.88
C THR A 188 -6.67 46.22 -7.92
N LYS A 189 -6.26 46.35 -6.66
CA LYS A 189 -6.94 47.17 -5.66
C LYS A 189 -6.98 48.52 -6.32
N GLY A 190 -8.16 48.92 -6.77
CA GLY A 190 -8.35 50.09 -7.61
C GLY A 190 -7.54 51.25 -7.06
N ALA A 191 -6.40 51.51 -7.69
CA ALA A 191 -5.67 52.72 -7.45
C ALA A 191 -6.55 53.81 -8.07
N PRO A 192 -6.91 54.87 -7.34
CA PRO A 192 -7.52 56.01 -7.95
C PRO A 192 -6.57 56.51 -9.03
N THR A 193 -7.06 56.47 -10.27
CA THR A 193 -6.44 57.04 -11.46
C THR A 193 -5.98 58.46 -11.16
N THR A 194 -4.70 58.64 -10.85
CA THR A 194 -3.98 59.91 -11.08
C THR A 194 -3.36 59.84 -12.47
N GLY A 195 -4.21 59.52 -13.46
CA GLY A 195 -3.92 59.74 -14.86
C GLY A 195 -4.12 61.22 -15.15
N LYS A 196 -3.02 61.96 -15.33
CA LYS A 196 -3.05 63.26 -15.99
C LYS A 196 -3.87 63.12 -17.28
N PRO A 197 -4.88 63.96 -17.53
CA PRO A 197 -5.56 63.96 -18.81
C PRO A 197 -4.53 64.32 -19.90
N GLU A 198 -4.42 63.47 -20.92
CA GLU A 198 -3.72 63.70 -22.20
C GLU A 198 -4.37 64.83 -23.03
N TYR A 199 -4.71 65.95 -22.40
CA TYR A 199 -5.22 67.15 -23.07
C TYR A 199 -4.18 68.26 -23.21
N SER A 200 -2.96 68.09 -22.66
CA SER A 200 -1.91 69.11 -22.74
C SER A 200 -1.10 69.08 -24.04
N SER A 201 -1.00 67.94 -24.73
CA SER A 201 -0.11 67.83 -25.91
C SER A 201 -0.64 68.55 -27.15
N ARG A 202 -1.97 68.75 -27.28
CA ARG A 202 -2.57 69.42 -28.45
C ARG A 202 -2.58 70.94 -28.33
N LEU A 203 -2.77 71.46 -27.11
CA LEU A 203 -2.70 72.91 -26.82
C LEU A 203 -1.24 73.42 -26.81
N GLU A 204 -0.28 72.61 -26.34
CA GLU A 204 1.14 72.93 -26.46
C GLU A 204 1.64 72.87 -27.91
N LYS A 205 1.14 71.93 -28.75
CA LYS A 205 1.48 71.93 -30.19
C LYS A 205 0.95 73.16 -30.93
N MET A 206 -0.29 73.59 -30.67
CA MET A 206 -0.84 74.78 -31.33
C MET A 206 -0.17 76.09 -30.87
N THR A 207 0.30 76.17 -29.63
CA THR A 207 1.03 77.34 -29.14
C THR A 207 2.48 77.37 -29.60
N ALA A 208 3.10 76.22 -29.89
CA ALA A 208 4.39 76.13 -30.55
C ALA A 208 4.34 76.56 -32.03
N GLU A 209 3.31 76.14 -32.78
CA GLU A 209 3.12 76.54 -34.19
C GLU A 209 2.79 78.03 -34.36
N LEU A 210 2.04 78.64 -33.41
CA LEU A 210 1.80 80.09 -33.41
C LEU A 210 3.04 80.92 -33.09
N LYS A 211 4.04 80.35 -32.41
CA LYS A 211 5.31 81.04 -32.09
C LYS A 211 6.40 80.85 -33.15
N SER A 212 6.35 79.83 -34.01
CA SER A 212 7.40 79.57 -35.00
C SER A 212 7.17 80.22 -36.36
N GLY A 213 6.06 80.93 -36.58
CA GLY A 213 5.89 81.82 -37.74
C GLY A 213 5.94 81.15 -39.12
N GLU A 214 5.65 79.85 -39.22
CA GLU A 214 5.58 79.16 -40.52
C GLU A 214 4.19 78.57 -40.75
N ALA A 215 3.22 79.44 -41.06
CA ALA A 215 1.97 79.01 -41.67
C ALA A 215 2.19 78.75 -43.18
N LYS A 216 2.55 77.52 -43.54
CA LYS A 216 2.38 77.05 -44.93
C LYS A 216 0.93 76.62 -45.14
N ILE A 217 0.10 77.56 -45.61
CA ILE A 217 -1.21 77.27 -46.18
C ILE A 217 -0.95 76.75 -47.61
N ALA A 218 -1.10 75.44 -47.82
CA ALA A 218 -1.21 74.87 -49.16
C ALA A 218 -2.68 74.93 -49.58
N PHE A 219 -2.95 75.67 -50.66
CA PHE A 219 -4.18 75.55 -51.45
C PHE A 219 -4.07 74.36 -52.39
#